data_AF-A0A1W1V6T4-F1
#
_entry.id   AF-A0A1W1V6T4-F1
#
_cell.length_a   1.000
_cell.length_b   1.000
_cell.length_c   1.000
_cell.angle_alpha   90.00
_cell.angle_beta   90.00
_cell.angle_gamma   90.00
#
_symmetry.space_group_name_H-M   'P 1'
#
loop_
_entity.id
_entity.type
_entity.pdbx_description
1 polymer ?
#
loop_
_entity_poly.entity_id
_entity_poly.type
_entity_poly.pdbx_seq_one_letter_code
_entity_poly.pdbx_strand_id
1 'polypeptide(L)'
;MKKLISLLGLFFFTALAAPVKPSALLAPTATDLQRACDDGYLYAQGGFEVSIAPYIYLLKGTLDNGYSLQNVQGSVISTCNKRARNLEAKPNPNTLPKQIAVILAGSTDSDRISGVKDWAAVLSIRDIRGKELARLTPSTQIEGDSSYWRTNCSSSVCVWTGSNVYIFDTSKIPAAVKAKILKGTSLAAIVSAGSGIETFVVDSNQLNKF
;
A
#
# COMPACT_ATOMS: atom_id res chain seq x y z
N MET A 1 28.51 31.89 41.20
CA MET A 1 27.36 31.57 40.31
C MET A 1 27.82 31.50 38.86
N LYS A 2 28.17 30.32 38.34
CA LYS A 2 28.27 30.06 36.89
C LYS A 2 27.69 28.68 36.62
N LYS A 3 26.70 28.65 35.74
CA LYS A 3 25.70 27.60 35.53
C LYS A 3 26.32 26.37 34.86
N LEU A 4 26.02 25.17 35.40
CA LEU A 4 26.11 23.91 34.66
C LEU A 4 25.07 23.94 33.53
N ILE A 5 25.50 23.71 32.30
CA ILE A 5 24.61 23.36 31.20
C ILE A 5 24.78 21.85 30.97
N SER A 6 23.80 21.07 31.43
CA SER A 6 23.65 19.67 31.05
C SER A 6 23.28 19.60 29.58
N LEU A 7 24.20 19.10 28.75
CA LEU A 7 23.86 18.57 27.43
C LEU A 7 23.12 17.24 27.62
N LEU A 8 21.79 17.29 27.60
CA LEU A 8 21.00 16.11 27.27
C LEU A 8 21.23 15.81 25.78
N GLY A 9 22.06 14.81 25.49
CA GLY A 9 22.14 14.22 24.16
C GLY A 9 20.82 13.55 23.83
N LEU A 10 20.02 14.16 22.95
CA LEU A 10 18.99 13.45 22.20
C LEU A 10 19.70 12.45 21.29
N PHE A 11 19.80 11.20 21.75
CA PHE A 11 20.06 10.08 20.87
C PHE A 11 18.81 9.87 20.00
N PHE A 12 18.77 10.53 18.85
CA PHE A 12 17.95 10.08 17.74
C PHE A 12 18.52 8.73 17.28
N PHE A 13 17.99 7.65 17.83
CA PHE A 13 18.12 6.33 17.21
C PHE A 13 17.36 6.38 15.89
N THR A 14 18.04 6.77 14.81
CA THR A 14 17.63 6.40 13.46
C THR A 14 17.86 4.89 13.33
N ALA A 15 16.94 4.11 13.88
CA ALA A 15 16.91 2.68 13.60
C ALA A 15 16.76 2.53 12.09
N LEU A 16 17.84 2.13 11.40
CA LEU A 16 17.75 1.68 10.03
C LEU A 16 16.75 0.54 10.00
N ALA A 17 15.55 0.80 9.48
CA ALA A 17 14.54 -0.21 9.31
C ALA A 17 15.13 -1.31 8.43
N ALA A 18 15.23 -2.53 8.99
CA ALA A 18 15.69 -3.69 8.24
C ALA A 18 14.80 -3.87 7.00
N PRO A 19 15.36 -4.37 5.89
CA PRO A 19 14.60 -4.48 4.68
C PRO A 19 13.37 -5.39 4.86
N VAL A 20 12.18 -4.82 4.64
CA VAL A 20 10.90 -5.54 4.70
C VAL A 20 10.87 -6.58 3.59
N LYS A 21 10.65 -7.83 3.96
CA LYS A 21 10.60 -8.95 3.01
C LYS A 21 9.21 -9.07 2.39
N PRO A 22 9.07 -9.52 1.13
CA PRO A 22 7.76 -9.66 0.50
C PRO A 22 6.82 -10.63 1.23
N SER A 23 7.35 -11.65 1.92
CA SER A 23 6.56 -12.52 2.80
C SER A 23 5.88 -11.75 3.95
N ALA A 24 6.53 -10.71 4.48
CA ALA A 24 5.95 -9.85 5.51
C ALA A 24 4.85 -8.92 4.94
N LEU A 25 4.84 -8.66 3.63
CA LEU A 25 3.76 -7.93 2.97
C LEU A 25 2.48 -8.75 2.90
N LEU A 26 2.61 -10.05 2.60
CA LEU A 26 1.48 -10.98 2.44
C LEU A 26 0.97 -11.52 3.78
N ALA A 27 1.90 -11.79 4.71
CA ALA A 27 1.63 -12.42 5.99
C ALA A 27 2.46 -11.72 7.09
N PRO A 28 2.12 -10.48 7.48
CA PRO A 28 2.75 -9.82 8.61
C PRO A 28 2.47 -10.58 9.91
N THR A 29 3.36 -10.44 10.90
CA THR A 29 3.18 -11.11 12.20
C THR A 29 2.02 -10.48 12.98
N ALA A 30 1.50 -11.19 13.99
CA ALA A 30 0.49 -10.64 14.89
C ALA A 30 0.98 -9.35 15.59
N THR A 31 2.27 -9.30 15.94
CA THR A 31 2.91 -8.11 16.54
C THR A 31 2.96 -6.94 15.57
N ASP A 32 3.30 -7.19 14.30
CA ASP A 32 3.34 -6.16 13.25
C ASP A 32 1.96 -5.55 12.98
N LEU A 33 0.94 -6.41 13.00
CA LEU A 33 -0.46 -6.01 12.86
C LEU A 33 -0.96 -5.23 14.07
N GLN A 34 -0.58 -5.65 15.27
CA GLN A 34 -0.92 -4.95 16.51
C GLN A 34 -0.32 -3.55 16.55
N ARG A 35 0.98 -3.43 16.25
CA ARG A 35 1.66 -2.13 16.17
C ARG A 35 0.97 -1.20 15.17
N ALA A 36 0.73 -1.67 13.95
CA ALA A 36 0.05 -0.85 12.93
C ALA A 36 -1.34 -0.37 13.38
N CYS A 37 -2.11 -1.22 14.08
CA CYS A 37 -3.42 -0.81 14.60
C CYS A 37 -3.32 0.19 15.75
N ASP A 38 -2.38 -0.01 16.67
CA ASP A 38 -2.12 0.91 17.78
C ASP A 38 -1.68 2.28 17.29
N ASP A 39 -0.76 2.33 16.32
CA ASP A 39 -0.33 3.56 15.66
C ASP A 39 -1.53 4.29 15.05
N GLY A 40 -2.41 3.55 14.35
CA GLY A 40 -3.62 4.11 13.74
C GLY A 40 -4.56 4.76 14.75
N TYR A 41 -4.77 4.13 15.90
CA TYR A 41 -5.54 4.71 17.01
C TYR A 41 -4.86 5.95 17.60
N LEU A 42 -3.55 5.89 17.82
CA LEU A 42 -2.78 7.01 18.37
C LEU A 42 -2.83 8.24 17.45
N TYR A 43 -2.66 8.06 16.14
CA TYR A 43 -2.79 9.14 15.17
C TYR A 43 -4.17 9.81 15.25
N ALA A 44 -5.25 9.02 15.32
CA ALA A 44 -6.60 9.56 15.43
C ALA A 44 -6.83 10.34 16.73
N GLN A 45 -6.36 9.80 17.87
CA GLN A 45 -6.49 10.44 19.17
C GLN A 45 -5.68 11.73 19.29
N GLY A 46 -4.51 11.80 18.64
CA GLY A 46 -3.70 13.00 18.57
C GLY A 46 -4.22 14.06 17.58
N GLY A 47 -5.30 13.78 16.84
CA GLY A 47 -5.82 14.67 15.81
C GLY A 47 -4.93 14.77 14.56
N PHE A 48 -3.95 13.89 14.42
CA PHE A 48 -3.01 13.89 13.31
C PHE A 48 -3.57 13.10 12.12
N GLU A 49 -3.11 13.46 10.92
CA GLU A 49 -3.30 12.60 9.76
C GLU A 49 -2.53 11.29 9.96
N VAL A 50 -3.16 10.19 9.58
CA VAL A 50 -2.52 8.87 9.67
C VAL A 50 -1.40 8.79 8.64
N SER A 51 -0.16 8.62 9.10
CA SER A 51 0.95 8.37 8.18
C SER A 51 0.90 6.91 7.73
N ILE A 52 0.41 6.69 6.52
CA ILE A 52 0.45 5.37 5.87
C ILE A 52 1.69 5.17 5.01
N ALA A 53 2.53 6.20 4.85
CA ALA A 53 3.74 6.16 4.01
C ALA A 53 4.68 4.97 4.32
N PRO A 54 4.91 4.56 5.59
CA PRO A 54 5.76 3.41 5.90
C PRO A 54 5.22 2.07 5.36
N TYR A 55 3.94 2.03 4.96
CA TYR A 55 3.24 0.85 4.50
C TYR A 55 2.98 0.88 2.98
N ILE A 56 3.45 1.92 2.30
CA ILE A 56 3.32 2.11 0.86
C ILE A 56 4.65 1.84 0.16
N TYR A 57 4.59 1.05 -0.90
CA TYR A 57 5.69 0.75 -1.81
C TYR A 57 5.42 1.50 -3.11
N LEU A 58 6.33 2.39 -3.49
CA LEU A 58 6.25 3.03 -4.80
C LEU A 58 6.66 2.02 -5.88
N LEU A 59 5.78 1.81 -6.84
CA LEU A 59 5.99 0.91 -7.96
C LEU A 59 6.62 1.72 -9.09
N LYS A 60 7.95 1.80 -9.11
CA LYS A 60 8.69 2.55 -10.15
C LYS A 60 8.77 1.74 -11.43
N GLY A 61 8.34 2.32 -12.55
CA GLY A 61 8.52 1.76 -13.89
C GLY A 61 8.92 2.83 -14.90
N THR A 62 8.75 2.52 -16.17
CA THR A 62 9.04 3.40 -17.32
C THR A 62 8.11 4.61 -17.42
N LEU A 63 6.94 4.53 -16.78
CA LEU A 63 5.99 5.63 -16.71
C LEU A 63 6.20 6.40 -15.40
N ASP A 64 6.30 7.73 -15.48
CA ASP A 64 6.38 8.66 -14.33
C ASP A 64 5.08 8.71 -13.48
N ASN A 65 4.24 7.69 -13.60
CA ASN A 65 2.95 7.59 -12.92
C ASN A 65 3.13 7.15 -11.47
N GLY A 66 2.30 7.72 -10.58
CA GLY A 66 2.31 7.48 -9.14
C GLY A 66 1.69 6.13 -8.74
N TYR A 67 2.22 5.03 -9.28
CA TYR A 67 1.76 3.69 -8.93
C TYR A 67 2.31 3.28 -7.57
N SER A 68 1.45 2.71 -6.74
CA SER A 68 1.86 2.28 -5.41
C SER A 68 1.15 1.02 -4.94
N LEU A 69 1.78 0.33 -3.99
CA LEU A 69 1.24 -0.84 -3.32
C LEU A 69 1.22 -0.58 -1.82
N GLN A 70 0.03 -0.59 -1.23
CA GLN A 70 -0.17 -0.56 0.20
C GLN A 70 -0.24 -1.99 0.74
N ASN A 71 0.63 -2.33 1.70
CA ASN A 71 0.68 -3.67 2.26
C ASN A 71 -0.44 -3.92 3.30
N VAL A 72 -0.49 -5.15 3.85
CA VAL A 72 -1.49 -5.56 4.84
C VAL A 72 -1.50 -4.70 6.09
N GLN A 73 -0.32 -4.30 6.59
CA GLN A 73 -0.24 -3.42 7.75
C GLN A 73 -0.82 -2.04 7.43
N GLY A 74 -0.60 -1.53 6.22
CA GLY A 74 -1.20 -0.32 5.69
C GLY A 74 -2.73 -0.36 5.77
N SER A 75 -3.37 -1.44 5.36
CA SER A 75 -4.84 -1.56 5.45
C SER A 75 -5.34 -1.60 6.89
N VAL A 76 -4.56 -2.23 7.79
CA VAL A 76 -4.88 -2.33 9.22
C VAL A 76 -4.79 -0.96 9.91
N ILE A 77 -3.71 -0.20 9.68
CA ILE A 77 -3.57 1.13 10.28
C ILE A 77 -4.68 2.07 9.82
N SER A 78 -5.04 2.06 8.53
CA SER A 78 -6.15 2.86 8.00
C SER A 78 -7.49 2.47 8.63
N THR A 79 -7.76 1.17 8.77
CA THR A 79 -9.01 0.67 9.39
C THR A 79 -9.10 1.07 10.85
N CYS A 80 -8.01 0.88 11.61
CA CYS A 80 -7.96 1.24 13.02
C CYS A 80 -8.05 2.76 13.24
N ASN A 81 -7.40 3.57 12.40
CA ASN A 81 -7.55 5.03 12.43
C ASN A 81 -9.00 5.47 12.16
N LYS A 82 -9.65 4.90 11.14
CA LYS A 82 -11.05 5.21 10.82
C LYS A 82 -11.99 4.89 12.00
N ARG A 83 -11.84 3.71 12.60
CA ARG A 83 -12.64 3.30 13.78
C ARG A 83 -12.42 4.24 14.96
N ALA A 84 -11.18 4.62 15.24
CA ALA A 84 -10.85 5.58 16.28
C ALA A 84 -11.50 6.95 16.04
N ARG A 85 -11.47 7.45 14.79
CA ARG A 85 -12.16 8.69 14.39
C ARG A 85 -13.68 8.62 14.56
N ASN A 86 -14.25 7.42 14.37
CA ASN A 86 -15.67 7.15 14.61
C ASN A 86 -16.00 6.84 16.08
N LEU A 87 -15.03 6.96 17.00
CA LEU A 87 -15.17 6.63 18.42
C LEU A 87 -15.58 5.17 18.68
N GLU A 88 -15.24 4.27 17.77
CA GLU A 88 -15.49 2.84 17.91
C GLU A 88 -14.39 2.15 18.74
N ALA A 89 -14.74 1.05 19.39
CA ALA A 89 -13.79 0.23 20.15
C ALA A 89 -12.67 -0.30 19.26
N LYS A 90 -11.44 -0.33 19.81
CA LYS A 90 -10.25 -0.85 19.13
C LYS A 90 -10.47 -2.31 18.73
N PRO A 91 -10.44 -2.65 17.42
CA PRO A 91 -10.64 -4.02 16.99
C PRO A 91 -9.42 -4.87 17.34
N ASN A 92 -9.60 -6.19 17.40
CA ASN A 92 -8.47 -7.11 17.32
C ASN A 92 -7.91 -7.08 15.89
N PRO A 93 -6.67 -6.64 15.65
CA PRO A 93 -6.16 -6.51 14.30
C PRO A 93 -6.00 -7.86 13.60
N ASN A 94 -5.92 -8.98 14.33
CA ASN A 94 -5.85 -10.32 13.73
C ASN A 94 -7.18 -10.78 13.11
N THR A 95 -8.30 -10.18 13.50
CA THR A 95 -9.62 -10.48 12.91
C THR A 95 -9.97 -9.57 11.74
N LEU A 96 -9.17 -8.53 11.47
CA LEU A 96 -9.36 -7.65 10.32
C LEU A 96 -8.98 -8.34 9.01
N PRO A 97 -9.67 -8.00 7.89
CA PRO A 97 -9.31 -8.47 6.57
C PRO A 97 -7.83 -8.21 6.26
N LYS A 98 -7.14 -9.22 5.74
CA LYS A 98 -5.74 -9.13 5.33
C LYS A 98 -5.70 -8.78 3.85
N GLN A 99 -5.55 -7.49 3.58
CA GLN A 99 -5.70 -6.95 2.23
C GLN A 99 -4.42 -6.25 1.79
N ILE A 100 -4.09 -6.38 0.51
CA ILE A 100 -3.09 -5.53 -0.16
C ILE A 100 -3.87 -4.65 -1.13
N ALA A 101 -3.52 -3.37 -1.24
CA ALA A 101 -4.10 -2.50 -2.25
C ALA A 101 -3.02 -2.09 -3.27
N VAL A 102 -3.33 -2.22 -4.56
CA VAL A 102 -2.57 -1.58 -5.64
C VAL A 102 -3.34 -0.33 -6.05
N ILE A 103 -2.67 0.81 -6.02
CA ILE A 103 -3.23 2.11 -6.34
C ILE A 103 -2.56 2.59 -7.62
N LEU A 104 -3.35 2.75 -8.68
CA LEU A 104 -2.88 3.22 -9.96
C LEU A 104 -3.29 4.67 -10.14
N ALA A 105 -2.38 5.60 -9.87
CA ALA A 105 -2.60 7.03 -10.10
C ALA A 105 -2.28 7.42 -11.54
N GLY A 106 -3.02 8.38 -12.08
CA GLY A 106 -2.68 9.01 -13.35
C GLY A 106 -3.69 10.08 -13.77
N SER A 107 -3.56 10.51 -15.02
CA SER A 107 -4.44 11.49 -15.65
C SER A 107 -4.90 11.03 -17.03
N THR A 108 -6.10 11.44 -17.42
CA THR A 108 -6.67 11.20 -18.76
C THR A 108 -7.47 12.41 -19.23
N ASP A 109 -7.45 12.69 -20.52
CA ASP A 109 -8.20 13.80 -21.11
C ASP A 109 -9.72 13.50 -21.21
N SER A 110 -10.50 14.58 -21.36
CA SER A 110 -11.90 14.73 -20.91
C SER A 110 -12.92 13.75 -21.43
N ASP A 111 -12.66 13.15 -22.58
CA ASP A 111 -13.74 12.59 -23.38
C ASP A 111 -14.24 11.29 -22.73
N ARG A 112 -13.39 10.64 -21.93
CA ARG A 112 -13.57 9.25 -21.51
C ARG A 112 -12.85 8.94 -20.20
N ILE A 113 -13.49 9.23 -19.05
CA ILE A 113 -13.17 8.49 -17.81
C ILE A 113 -13.31 6.97 -18.01
N SER A 114 -14.00 6.51 -19.07
CA SER A 114 -14.01 5.11 -19.46
C SER A 114 -12.60 4.57 -19.78
N GLY A 115 -11.66 5.39 -20.26
CA GLY A 115 -10.30 4.94 -20.54
C GLY A 115 -9.53 4.50 -19.30
N VAL A 116 -9.90 5.01 -18.11
CA VAL A 116 -9.34 4.53 -16.84
C VAL A 116 -10.10 3.32 -16.31
N LYS A 117 -11.31 3.04 -16.78
CA LYS A 117 -12.05 1.81 -16.42
C LYS A 117 -11.48 0.55 -17.08
N ASP A 118 -10.71 0.71 -18.14
CA ASP A 118 -10.01 -0.39 -18.81
C ASP A 118 -8.69 -0.76 -18.13
N TRP A 119 -8.30 -0.01 -17.08
CA TRP A 119 -7.11 -0.34 -16.31
C TRP A 119 -7.36 -1.58 -15.46
N ALA A 120 -6.31 -2.35 -15.23
CA ALA A 120 -6.40 -3.55 -14.42
C ALA A 120 -5.13 -3.73 -13.57
N ALA A 121 -5.26 -4.43 -12.46
CA ALA A 121 -4.13 -4.91 -11.69
C ALA A 121 -4.33 -6.35 -11.23
N VAL A 122 -3.26 -7.15 -11.25
CA VAL A 122 -3.18 -8.46 -10.61
C VAL A 122 -1.91 -8.55 -9.77
N LEU A 123 -1.96 -9.32 -8.68
CA LEU A 123 -0.80 -9.60 -7.85
C LEU A 123 -0.27 -11.00 -8.12
N SER A 124 0.97 -11.09 -8.58
CA SER A 124 1.69 -12.34 -8.84
C SER A 124 2.63 -12.62 -7.66
N ILE A 125 2.48 -13.80 -7.04
CA ILE A 125 3.38 -14.30 -5.99
C ILE A 125 4.42 -15.18 -6.66
N ARG A 126 5.70 -14.88 -6.49
CA ARG A 126 6.79 -15.54 -7.22
C ARG A 126 7.81 -16.14 -6.26
N ASP A 127 8.33 -17.31 -6.60
CA ASP A 127 9.38 -17.96 -5.81
C ASP A 127 10.74 -17.23 -5.93
N ILE A 128 11.74 -17.73 -5.22
CA ILE A 128 13.11 -17.18 -5.21
C ILE A 128 13.80 -17.21 -6.58
N ARG A 129 13.26 -17.99 -7.54
CA ARG A 129 13.76 -18.10 -8.91
C ARG A 129 12.93 -17.25 -9.89
N GLY A 130 11.97 -16.48 -9.37
CA GLY A 130 11.06 -15.65 -10.16
C GLY A 130 9.90 -16.40 -10.82
N LYS A 131 9.71 -17.70 -10.53
CA LYS A 131 8.60 -18.47 -11.07
C LYS A 131 7.30 -18.11 -10.34
N GLU A 132 6.24 -17.85 -11.09
CA GLU A 132 4.91 -17.59 -10.53
C GLU A 132 4.38 -18.83 -9.79
N LEU A 133 4.10 -18.65 -8.50
CA LEU A 133 3.48 -19.64 -7.62
C LEU A 133 1.96 -19.50 -7.60
N ALA A 134 1.47 -18.26 -7.66
CA ALA A 134 0.06 -17.93 -7.70
C ALA A 134 -0.16 -16.53 -8.26
N ARG A 135 -1.40 -16.28 -8.69
CA ARG A 135 -1.88 -14.97 -9.09
C ARG A 135 -3.19 -14.68 -8.36
N LEU A 136 -3.28 -13.49 -7.79
CA LEU A 136 -4.48 -12.96 -7.17
C LEU A 136 -5.14 -11.96 -8.11
N THR A 137 -6.42 -12.17 -8.35
CA THR A 137 -7.31 -11.15 -8.88
C THR A 137 -7.83 -10.29 -7.73
N PRO A 138 -8.13 -9.01 -7.98
CA PRO A 138 -8.67 -8.14 -6.96
C PRO A 138 -10.02 -8.67 -6.47
N SER A 139 -10.26 -8.63 -5.16
CA SER A 139 -11.56 -8.86 -4.54
C SER A 139 -12.48 -7.64 -4.64
N THR A 140 -11.89 -6.45 -4.77
CA THR A 140 -12.61 -5.19 -4.94
C THR A 140 -11.85 -4.33 -5.95
N GLN A 141 -12.60 -3.68 -6.84
CA GLN A 141 -12.06 -2.75 -7.83
C GLN A 141 -12.85 -1.45 -7.73
N ILE A 142 -12.14 -0.33 -7.61
CA ILE A 142 -12.71 1.02 -7.59
C ILE A 142 -12.11 1.74 -8.81
N GLU A 143 -12.90 1.83 -9.87
CA GLU A 143 -12.44 2.24 -11.20
C GLU A 143 -13.25 3.45 -11.70
N GLY A 144 -12.57 4.57 -11.95
CA GLY A 144 -13.23 5.80 -12.40
C GLY A 144 -14.28 6.35 -11.42
N ASP A 145 -14.19 6.02 -10.13
CA ASP A 145 -15.08 6.54 -9.10
C ASP A 145 -14.76 8.02 -8.81
N SER A 146 -15.77 8.88 -8.77
CA SER A 146 -15.62 10.32 -8.56
C SER A 146 -15.07 10.72 -7.19
N SER A 147 -15.07 9.80 -6.22
CA SER A 147 -14.42 10.01 -4.92
C SER A 147 -12.89 9.91 -5.02
N TYR A 148 -12.40 9.24 -6.07
CA TYR A 148 -10.98 9.01 -6.32
C TYR A 148 -10.48 9.72 -7.58
N TRP A 149 -11.38 10.15 -8.45
CA TRP A 149 -11.09 10.89 -9.67
C TRP A 149 -11.73 12.28 -9.65
N ARG A 150 -10.94 13.30 -9.95
CA ARG A 150 -11.37 14.69 -10.03
C ARG A 150 -11.14 15.21 -11.43
N THR A 151 -12.10 15.98 -11.94
CA THR A 151 -11.95 16.68 -13.21
C THR A 151 -11.47 18.11 -12.99
N ASN A 152 -10.55 18.58 -13.82
CA ASN A 152 -10.16 19.98 -13.90
C ASN A 152 -10.40 20.49 -15.33
N CYS A 153 -11.31 21.44 -15.47
CA CYS A 153 -11.70 22.07 -16.74
C CYS A 153 -11.15 23.50 -16.89
N SER A 154 -10.01 23.83 -16.29
CA SER A 154 -9.42 25.18 -16.35
C SER A 154 -8.86 25.57 -17.72
N SER A 155 -8.83 24.65 -18.69
CA SER A 155 -8.39 24.86 -20.07
C SER A 155 -9.48 24.41 -21.06
N SER A 156 -9.22 24.49 -22.37
CA SER A 156 -10.17 24.06 -23.42
C SER A 156 -10.46 22.56 -23.41
N VAL A 157 -9.74 21.76 -22.63
CA VAL A 157 -9.91 20.30 -22.48
C VAL A 157 -9.96 19.99 -20.98
N CYS A 158 -10.98 19.28 -20.50
CA CYS A 158 -10.98 18.84 -19.11
C CYS A 158 -9.97 17.69 -18.91
N VAL A 159 -9.26 17.69 -17.80
CA VAL A 159 -8.36 16.59 -17.44
C VAL A 159 -8.89 15.92 -16.20
N TRP A 160 -9.07 14.61 -16.26
CA TRP A 160 -9.35 13.78 -15.10
C TRP A 160 -8.03 13.36 -14.46
N THR A 161 -7.88 13.61 -13.16
CA THR A 161 -6.74 13.17 -12.36
C THR A 161 -7.23 12.42 -11.15
N GLY A 162 -6.64 11.27 -10.87
CA GLY A 162 -7.14 10.43 -9.80
C GLY A 162 -6.40 9.11 -9.67
N SER A 163 -7.07 8.12 -9.09
CA SER A 163 -6.52 6.78 -8.95
C SER A 163 -7.58 5.70 -9.03
N ASN A 164 -7.24 4.59 -9.65
CA ASN A 164 -7.97 3.34 -9.45
C ASN A 164 -7.38 2.57 -8.27
N VAL A 165 -8.23 1.85 -7.55
CA VAL A 165 -7.83 1.06 -6.38
C VAL A 165 -8.25 -0.38 -6.57
N TYR A 166 -7.27 -1.29 -6.48
CA TYR A 166 -7.45 -2.73 -6.62
C TYR A 166 -7.07 -3.39 -5.30
N ILE A 167 -8.06 -3.97 -4.61
CA ILE A 167 -7.87 -4.58 -3.29
C ILE A 167 -7.80 -6.10 -3.47
N PHE A 168 -6.77 -6.72 -2.90
CA PHE A 168 -6.49 -8.14 -2.98
C PHE A 168 -6.60 -8.77 -1.59
N ASP A 169 -7.52 -9.70 -1.43
CA ASP A 169 -7.69 -10.47 -0.20
C ASP A 169 -6.66 -11.61 -0.12
N THR A 170 -5.71 -11.51 0.82
CA THR A 170 -4.65 -12.52 1.00
C THR A 170 -5.18 -13.81 1.62
N SER A 171 -6.41 -13.81 2.16
CA SER A 171 -7.07 -15.04 2.61
C SER A 171 -7.28 -16.01 1.46
N LYS A 172 -7.49 -15.50 0.23
CA LYS A 172 -7.71 -16.27 -1.00
C LYS A 172 -6.45 -16.95 -1.56
N ILE A 173 -5.27 -16.70 -0.98
CA ILE A 173 -4.05 -17.43 -1.37
C ILE A 173 -4.21 -18.90 -0.97
N PRO A 174 -4.05 -19.86 -1.90
CA PRO A 174 -4.18 -21.29 -1.58
C PRO A 174 -3.21 -21.71 -0.47
N ALA A 175 -3.64 -22.60 0.43
CA ALA A 175 -2.81 -23.08 1.54
C ALA A 175 -1.48 -23.70 1.06
N ALA A 176 -1.51 -24.43 -0.05
CA ALA A 176 -0.32 -25.01 -0.67
C ALA A 176 0.67 -23.95 -1.19
N VAL A 177 0.18 -22.76 -1.56
CA VAL A 177 1.03 -21.61 -1.94
C VAL A 177 1.56 -20.93 -0.70
N LYS A 178 0.72 -20.71 0.33
CA LYS A 178 1.15 -20.14 1.63
C LYS A 178 2.32 -20.93 2.24
N ALA A 179 2.26 -22.26 2.20
CA ALA A 179 3.33 -23.13 2.67
C ALA A 179 4.64 -23.00 1.87
N LYS A 180 4.57 -22.52 0.63
CA LYS A 180 5.73 -22.27 -0.25
C LYS A 180 6.24 -20.83 -0.21
N ILE A 181 5.56 -19.93 0.52
CA ILE A 181 6.06 -18.57 0.73
C ILE A 181 7.26 -18.65 1.67
N LEU A 182 8.44 -18.68 1.07
CA LEU A 182 9.72 -18.74 1.77
C LEU A 182 10.40 -17.37 1.80
N LYS A 183 11.43 -17.24 2.63
CA LYS A 183 12.36 -16.11 2.58
C LYS A 183 12.89 -15.96 1.15
N GLY A 184 12.71 -14.77 0.56
CA GLY A 184 13.13 -14.45 -0.81
C GLY A 184 12.03 -14.60 -1.88
N THR A 185 10.83 -15.07 -1.52
CA THR A 185 9.63 -14.91 -2.37
C THR A 185 9.44 -13.43 -2.69
N SER A 186 9.02 -13.10 -3.90
CA SER A 186 8.71 -11.73 -4.33
C SER A 186 7.23 -11.57 -4.68
N LEU A 187 6.78 -10.32 -4.61
CA LEU A 187 5.44 -9.93 -5.05
C LEU A 187 5.61 -9.07 -6.31
N ALA A 188 4.87 -9.37 -7.36
CA ALA A 188 4.84 -8.56 -8.56
C ALA A 188 3.44 -8.00 -8.78
N ALA A 189 3.32 -6.67 -8.83
CA ALA A 189 2.12 -6.01 -9.32
C ALA A 189 2.20 -5.97 -10.85
N ILE A 190 1.28 -6.65 -11.53
CA ILE A 190 1.16 -6.59 -12.98
C ILE A 190 -0.05 -5.70 -13.28
N VAL A 191 0.18 -4.60 -13.97
CA VAL A 191 -0.83 -3.59 -14.22
C VAL A 191 -1.03 -3.41 -15.71
N SER A 192 -2.25 -3.08 -16.12
CA SER A 192 -2.56 -2.59 -17.45
C SER A 192 -3.09 -1.17 -17.29
N ALA A 193 -2.44 -0.19 -17.93
CA ALA A 193 -2.86 1.20 -17.90
C ALA A 193 -2.40 1.92 -19.17
N GLY A 194 -3.32 2.55 -19.90
CA GLY A 194 -3.09 3.45 -21.04
C GLY A 194 -2.33 2.87 -22.24
N SER A 195 -1.06 2.52 -22.04
CA SER A 195 -0.03 2.23 -23.05
C SER A 195 0.49 0.78 -23.02
N GLY A 196 -0.05 -0.09 -22.16
CA GLY A 196 0.27 -1.52 -22.17
C GLY A 196 0.25 -2.18 -20.80
N ILE A 197 0.94 -3.32 -20.71
CA ILE A 197 1.09 -4.09 -19.49
C ILE A 197 2.47 -3.83 -18.90
N GLU A 198 2.51 -3.40 -17.64
CA GLU A 198 3.75 -3.24 -16.86
C GLU A 198 3.80 -4.21 -15.69
N THR A 199 5.01 -4.59 -15.27
CA THR A 199 5.22 -5.48 -14.12
C THR A 199 6.22 -4.86 -13.16
N PHE A 200 5.79 -4.63 -11.93
CA PHE A 200 6.61 -4.08 -10.86
C PHE A 200 6.89 -5.16 -9.84
N VAL A 201 8.16 -5.51 -9.68
CA VAL A 201 8.58 -6.48 -8.67
C VAL A 201 8.90 -5.72 -7.38
N VAL A 202 8.08 -5.94 -6.36
CA VAL A 202 8.35 -5.49 -5.00
C VAL A 202 9.26 -6.53 -4.35
N ASP A 203 10.55 -6.22 -4.32
CA ASP A 203 11.55 -6.95 -3.56
C ASP A 203 11.99 -6.19 -2.30
N SER A 204 12.78 -6.84 -1.46
CA SER A 204 13.28 -6.26 -0.21
C SER A 204 14.27 -5.10 -0.39
N ASN A 205 14.70 -4.81 -1.62
CA ASN A 205 15.73 -3.82 -1.94
C ASN A 205 15.14 -2.51 -2.51
N GLN A 206 13.88 -2.50 -2.94
CA GLN A 206 13.18 -1.30 -3.41
C GLN A 206 12.74 -0.35 -2.28
N LEU A 207 13.28 -0.51 -1.07
CA LEU A 207 13.06 0.38 0.07
C LEU A 207 13.86 1.68 -0.10
N ASN A 208 13.29 2.63 -0.83
CA ASN A 208 13.64 4.04 -0.67
C ASN A 208 12.36 4.82 -0.40
N LYS A 209 12.10 5.11 0.88
CA LYS A 209 12.51 6.35 1.59
C LYS A 209 11.57 7.49 1.25
N PHE A 210 10.52 7.62 2.06
CA PHE A 210 10.09 8.93 2.55
C PHE A 210 10.71 9.12 3.92
#